data_AF-A0A2N6EDG4-F1
#
_entry.id   AF-A0A2N6EDG4-F1
#
_cell.length_a   1.000
_cell.length_b   1.000
_cell.length_c   1.000
_cell.angle_alpha   90.00
_cell.angle_beta   90.00
_cell.angle_gamma   90.00
#
_symmetry.space_group_name_H-M   'P 1'
#
loop_
_entity.id
_entity.type
_entity.pdbx_description
1 polymer ?
#
loop_
_entity_poly.entity_id
_entity_poly.type
_entity_poly.pdbx_seq_one_letter_code
_entity_poly.pdbx_strand_id
1 'polypeptide(L)' 'MTKIQILGTGCAKCNKLAEHAEQAAKALGLDYDMEKITDLNQIMGFGVMTTPGL' A
#
# COMPACT_ATOMS: atom_id res chain seq x y z
N MET A 1 11.78 7.43 -7.85
CA MET A 1 11.27 6.91 -6.56
C MET A 1 9.77 6.76 -6.66
N THR A 2 9.31 5.53 -6.78
CA THR A 2 7.89 5.18 -6.84
C THR A 2 7.38 4.97 -5.41
N LYS A 3 6.51 5.86 -4.92
CA LYS A 3 5.89 5.64 -3.61
C LYS A 3 4.76 4.62 -3.72
N ILE A 4 4.84 3.56 -2.91
CA ILE A 4 3.82 2.51 -2.82
C ILE A 4 3.17 2.65 -1.45
N GLN A 5 1.94 3.17 -1.44
CA GLN A 5 1.21 3.47 -0.21
C GLN A 5 0.09 2.47 -0.03
N ILE A 6 0.22 1.58 0.96
CA ILE A 6 -0.79 0.57 1.26
C ILE A 6 -1.80 1.17 2.22
N LEU A 7 -2.99 1.47 1.70
CA LEU A 7 -4.10 2.09 2.42
C LEU A 7 -4.98 0.99 3.02
N GLY A 8 -4.76 0.65 4.28
CA GLY A 8 -5.59 -0.35 4.94
C GLY A 8 -5.30 -0.53 6.41
N THR A 9 -6.31 -0.92 7.17
CA THR A 9 -6.31 -1.03 8.63
C THR A 9 -5.45 -2.19 9.19
N GLY A 10 -4.51 -2.73 8.41
CA GLY A 10 -3.60 -3.79 8.84
C GLY A 10 -4.17 -5.21 8.79
N CYS A 11 -5.29 -5.43 8.09
CA CYS A 11 -5.82 -6.79 7.92
C CYS A 11 -4.86 -7.68 7.08
N ALA A 12 -5.00 -9.01 7.20
CA ALA A 12 -4.12 -9.97 6.50
C ALA A 12 -4.04 -9.75 4.97
N LYS A 13 -5.10 -9.20 4.36
CA LYS A 13 -5.12 -8.85 2.93
C LYS A 13 -4.20 -7.67 2.60
N CYS A 14 -4.11 -6.66 3.47
CA CYS A 14 -3.22 -5.51 3.30
C CYS A 14 -1.74 -5.94 3.32
N ASN A 15 -1.40 -6.86 4.23
CA ASN A 15 -0.04 -7.38 4.32
C ASN A 15 0.36 -8.18 3.07
N LYS A 16 -0.53 -9.05 2.57
CA LYS A 16 -0.29 -9.76 1.30
C LYS A 16 -0.14 -8.80 0.12
N LEU A 17 -0.96 -7.75 0.05
CA LEU A 17 -0.87 -6.75 -1.01
C LEU A 17 0.46 -6.00 -0.99
N ALA A 18 0.93 -5.60 0.20
CA ALA A 18 2.24 -5.00 0.38
C ALA A 18 3.36 -5.92 -0.09
N GLU A 19 3.33 -7.19 0.30
CA GLU A 19 4.34 -8.18 -0.07
C GLU A 19 4.38 -8.41 -1.60
N HIS A 20 3.21 -8.52 -2.24
CA HIS A 20 3.12 -8.65 -3.69
C HIS A 20 3.62 -7.40 -4.42
N ALA A 21 3.29 -6.21 -3.91
CA ALA A 21 3.77 -4.95 -4.47
C ALA A 21 5.29 -4.80 -4.34
N GLU A 22 5.85 -5.24 -3.21
CA GLU A 22 7.30 -5.28 -2.98
C GLU A 22 7.99 -6.19 -4.00
N GLN A 23 7.47 -7.41 -4.15
CA GLN A 23 7.99 -8.40 -5.09
C GLN A 23 7.94 -7.89 -6.53
N ALA A 24 6.82 -7.26 -6.92
CA ALA A 24 6.68 -6.66 -8.25
C ALA A 24 7.67 -5.51 -8.47
N ALA A 25 7.83 -4.61 -7.49
CA ALA A 25 8.75 -3.48 -7.61
C ALA A 25 10.21 -3.93 -7.67
N LYS A 26 10.61 -4.92 -6.85
CA LYS A 26 11.93 -5.58 -6.95
C LYS A 26 12.13 -6.27 -8.29
N ALA A 27 11.14 -7.01 -8.78
CA ALA A 27 11.22 -7.70 -10.07
C ALA A 27 11.40 -6.72 -11.24
N LEU A 28 10.81 -5.53 -11.13
CA LEU A 28 10.95 -4.45 -12.11
C LEU A 28 12.25 -3.64 -11.93
N GLY A 29 13.04 -3.89 -10.88
CA GLY A 29 14.24 -3.12 -10.56
C GLY A 29 13.96 -1.65 -10.27
N LEU A 30 12.75 -1.32 -9.81
CA LEU A 30 12.34 0.05 -9.52
C LEU A 30 12.80 0.45 -8.13
N ASP A 31 13.23 1.70 -8.02
CA ASP A 31 13.50 2.32 -6.73
C ASP A 31 12.16 2.79 -6.13
N TYR A 32 11.68 2.09 -5.09
CA TYR A 32 10.38 2.33 -4.46
C TYR A 32 10.51 2.60 -2.97
N ASP A 33 9.54 3.36 -2.44
CA ASP A 33 9.40 3.68 -1.03
C ASP A 33 8.03 3.20 -0.56
N MET A 34 8.01 2.25 0.38
CA MET A 34 6.78 1.57 0.80
C MET A 34 6.29 2.12 2.14
N GLU A 35 5.07 2.67 2.15
CA GLU A 35 4.45 3.25 3.33
C GLU A 35 3.10 2.56 3.60
N LYS A 36 2.87 2.09 4.83
CA LYS A 36 1.58 1.51 5.21
C LYS A 36 0.76 2.56 5.94
N ILE A 37 -0.29 3.03 5.31
CA ILE A 37 -1.24 3.97 5.92
C ILE A 37 -2.37 3.15 6.53
N THR A 38 -2.36 3.07 7.84
CA THR A 38 -3.39 2.41 8.66
C THR A 38 -4.44 3.39 9.19
N ASP A 39 -4.15 4.69 9.10
CA ASP A 39 -5.03 5.73 9.62
C ASP A 39 -6.24 5.93 8.68
N LEU A 40 -7.44 5.71 9.22
CA LEU A 40 -8.68 5.84 8.47
C LEU A 40 -8.90 7.27 7.97
N ASN A 41 -8.48 8.32 8.70
CA ASN A 41 -8.62 9.69 8.22
C ASN A 41 -7.72 9.95 7.02
N GLN A 42 -6.48 9.45 7.04
CA GLN A 42 -5.61 9.53 5.87
C GLN A 42 -6.21 8.77 4.68
N ILE A 43 -6.68 7.53 4.88
CA ILE A 43 -7.29 6.70 3.82
C ILE A 43 -8.51 7.41 3.20
N MET A 44 -9.38 8.00 4.02
CA MET A 44 -10.52 8.80 3.55
C MET A 44 -10.05 10.04 2.77
N GLY A 45 -8.95 10.66 3.19
CA GLY A 45 -8.31 11.76 2.47
C GLY A 45 -7.79 11.38 1.07
N PHE A 46 -7.43 10.11 0.87
CA PHE A 46 -7.10 9.56 -0.46
C PHE A 46 -8.32 9.20 -1.31
N GLY A 47 -9.55 9.36 -0.79
CA GLY A 47 -10.78 9.03 -1.52
C GLY A 47 -11.05 7.52 -1.63
N VAL A 48 -10.35 6.69 -0.86
CA VAL A 48 -10.55 5.24 -0.86
C VAL A 48 -11.78 4.89 -0.03
N MET A 49 -12.88 4.57 -0.72
CA MET A 49 -14.12 4.13 -0.08
C MET A 49 -14.09 2.66 0.37
N THR A 50 -13.21 1.84 -0.20
CA THR A 50 -13.09 0.41 0.12
C THR A 50 -11.64 0.06 0.42
N THR A 51 -11.35 -0.32 1.67
CA THR A 51 -10.03 -0.85 2.06
C THR A 51 -9.99 -2.37 1.83
N PRO A 52 -8.86 -2.93 1.38
CA PRO A 52 -7.55 -2.31 1.15
C PRO A 52 -7.44 -1.58 -0.19
N GLY A 53 -6.83 -0.39 -0.20
CA GLY A 53 -6.38 0.33 -1.39
C GLY A 53 -4.85 0.32 -1.50
N LEU A 54 -4.33 0.42 -2.73
CA LEU A 54 -2.91 0.59 -3.06
C LEU A 54 -2.77 1.72 -4.07
#